data_AF-A0A353GCE9-F1
#
_entry.id   AF-A0A353GCE9-F1
#
_cell.length_a   1.000
_cell.length_b   1.000
_cell.length_c   1.000
_cell.angle_alpha   90.00
_cell.angle_beta   90.00
_cell.angle_gamma   90.00
#
_symmetry.space_group_name_H-M   'P 1'
#
loop_
_entity.id
_entity.type
_entity.pdbx_description
1 polymer ?
#
loop_
_entity_poly.entity_id
_entity_poly.type
_entity_poly.pdbx_seq_one_letter_code
_entity_poly.pdbx_strand_id
1 'polypeptide(L)'
;MTDKIDIPQEIPLSEEYEALSRRISELESKQESSLLTTEGEQRQLLIKEIRQRIYIRYAALSVAVSVIAGMGFIIGHTVHKFTIGPFIFAPQAVVIAMFVGPILSISAITIMLMIGAFRRFKDDDMDNINLVSLATEAGKSAIGH
;
A
#
# COMPACT_ATOMS: atom_id res chain seq x y z
N MET A 1 15.09 -74.47 31.84
CA MET A 1 15.00 -73.37 30.86
C MET A 1 14.41 -72.17 31.58
N THR A 2 15.25 -71.43 32.30
CA THR A 2 14.84 -70.19 32.98
C THR A 2 15.15 -69.06 32.02
N ASP A 3 14.08 -68.53 31.44
CA ASP A 3 14.07 -67.35 30.59
C ASP A 3 14.55 -66.16 31.43
N LYS A 4 15.72 -65.61 31.08
CA LYS A 4 16.23 -64.40 31.72
C LYS A 4 15.43 -63.25 31.16
N ILE A 5 14.50 -62.73 31.96
CA ILE A 5 13.82 -61.48 31.69
C ILE A 5 14.90 -60.39 31.75
N ASP A 6 15.32 -59.89 30.58
CA ASP A 6 16.15 -58.72 30.46
C ASP A 6 15.35 -57.53 31.01
N ILE A 7 15.71 -57.11 32.22
CA ILE A 7 15.18 -55.92 32.87
C ILE A 7 15.69 -54.74 32.03
N PRO A 8 14.82 -53.86 31.51
CA PRO A 8 15.24 -52.68 30.77
C PRO A 8 16.22 -51.88 31.61
N GLN A 9 17.44 -51.64 31.10
CA GLN A 9 18.40 -50.82 31.80
C GLN A 9 17.77 -49.44 32.07
N GLU A 10 17.63 -49.10 33.35
CA GLU A 10 17.25 -47.75 33.77
C GLU A 10 18.31 -46.80 33.23
N ILE A 11 17.93 -46.03 32.21
CA ILE A 11 18.76 -44.95 31.67
C ILE A 11 19.07 -44.04 32.86
N PRO A 12 20.34 -43.72 33.13
CA PRO A 12 20.69 -42.89 34.27
C PRO A 12 19.96 -41.54 34.12
N LEU A 13 19.24 -41.14 35.16
CA LEU A 13 18.41 -39.93 35.21
C LEU A 13 19.13 -38.68 34.65
N SER A 14 20.45 -38.61 34.79
CA SER A 14 21.31 -37.58 34.21
C SER A 14 21.32 -37.52 32.68
N GLU A 15 21.31 -38.66 31.99
CA GLU A 15 21.24 -38.71 30.52
C GLU A 15 19.89 -38.23 29.99
N GLU A 16 18.80 -38.54 30.71
CA GLU A 16 17.47 -38.08 30.34
C GLU A 16 17.31 -36.56 30.52
N TYR A 17 17.85 -36.00 31.61
CA TYR A 17 17.93 -34.55 31.81
C TYR A 17 18.79 -33.87 30.74
N GLU A 18 19.92 -34.46 30.35
CA GLU A 18 20.80 -33.89 29.32
C GLU A 18 20.13 -33.91 27.94
N ALA A 19 19.43 -34.98 27.60
CA ALA A 19 18.65 -35.09 26.38
C ALA A 19 17.49 -34.07 26.32
N LEU A 20 16.79 -33.86 27.44
CA LEU A 20 15.72 -32.87 27.53
C LEU A 20 16.27 -31.43 27.42
N SER A 21 17.38 -31.16 28.10
CA SER A 21 18.07 -29.87 28.05
C SER A 21 18.52 -29.52 26.63
N ARG A 22 19.11 -30.48 25.89
CA ARG A 22 19.45 -30.29 24.47
C ARG A 22 18.23 -29.98 23.61
N ARG A 23 17.14 -30.71 23.78
CA ARG A 23 15.90 -30.46 23.02
C ARG A 23 15.30 -29.10 23.30
N ILE A 24 15.32 -28.65 24.56
CA ILE A 24 14.84 -27.31 24.93
C ILE A 24 15.70 -26.24 24.25
N SER A 25 17.02 -26.35 24.33
CA SER A 25 17.94 -25.41 23.69
C SER A 25 17.77 -25.37 22.16
N GLU A 26 17.55 -26.53 21.53
CA GLU A 26 17.27 -26.62 20.09
C GLU A 26 15.93 -25.98 19.70
N LEU A 27 14.89 -26.17 20.52
CA LEU A 27 13.58 -25.55 20.31
C LEU A 27 13.61 -24.03 20.50
N GLU A 28 14.31 -23.54 21.52
CA GLU A 28 14.50 -22.10 21.76
C GLU A 28 15.23 -21.45 20.58
N SER A 29 16.33 -22.06 20.11
CA SER A 29 17.06 -21.57 18.93
C SER A 29 16.19 -21.57 17.67
N LYS A 30 15.40 -22.62 17.47
CA LYS A 30 14.46 -22.70 16.33
C LYS A 30 13.37 -21.64 16.44
N GLN A 31 12.85 -21.40 17.63
CA GLN A 31 11.84 -20.35 17.86
C GLN A 31 12.41 -18.96 17.59
N GLU A 32 13.62 -18.66 18.06
CA GLU A 32 14.29 -17.38 17.81
C GLU A 32 14.55 -17.15 16.31
N SER A 33 15.05 -18.17 15.60
CA SER A 33 15.25 -18.10 14.14
C SER A 33 13.94 -17.90 13.37
N SER A 34 12.85 -18.54 13.83
CA SER A 34 11.52 -18.38 13.25
C SER A 34 10.99 -16.96 13.48
N LEU A 35 11.18 -16.40 14.68
CA LEU A 35 10.76 -15.03 15.01
C LEU A 35 11.48 -14.01 14.12
N LEU A 36 12.80 -14.11 14.01
CA LEU A 36 13.61 -13.27 13.13
C LEU A 36 13.16 -13.34 11.66
N THR A 37 12.77 -14.54 11.21
CA THR A 37 12.24 -14.74 9.85
C THR A 37 10.88 -14.07 9.68
N THR A 38 9.96 -14.26 10.63
CA THR A 38 8.61 -13.66 10.57
C THR A 38 8.63 -12.14 10.65
N GLU A 39 9.50 -11.56 11.48
CA GLU A 39 9.68 -10.10 11.55
C GLU A 39 10.23 -9.55 10.22
N GLY A 40 11.18 -10.26 9.62
CA GLY A 40 11.73 -9.92 8.30
C GLY A 40 10.65 -9.94 7.21
N GLU A 41 9.83 -10.99 7.19
CA GLU A 41 8.71 -11.11 6.24
C GLU A 41 7.65 -10.02 6.46
N GLN A 42 7.28 -9.71 7.70
CA GLN A 42 6.35 -8.64 8.02
C GLN A 42 6.86 -7.28 7.54
N ARG A 43 8.14 -6.96 7.77
CA ARG A 43 8.75 -5.73 7.24
C ARG A 43 8.66 -5.65 5.72
N GLN A 44 8.92 -6.76 5.02
CA GLN A 44 8.82 -6.79 3.56
C GLN A 44 7.39 -6.58 3.07
N LEU A 45 6.39 -7.15 3.75
CA LEU A 45 4.98 -6.96 3.43
C LEU A 45 4.56 -5.50 3.61
N LEU A 46 4.95 -4.86 4.72
CA LEU A 46 4.69 -3.44 4.96
C LEU A 46 5.31 -2.55 3.89
N ILE A 47 6.57 -2.81 3.49
CA ILE A 47 7.22 -2.04 2.42
C ILE A 47 6.47 -2.17 1.08
N LYS A 48 6.02 -3.39 0.75
CA LYS A 48 5.23 -3.64 -0.48
C LYS A 48 3.89 -2.90 -0.44
N GLU A 49 3.21 -2.91 0.70
CA GLU A 49 1.95 -2.20 0.88
C GLU A 49 2.12 -0.69 0.72
N ILE A 50 3.12 -0.10 1.38
CA ILE A 50 3.41 1.34 1.29
C ILE A 50 3.69 1.71 -0.18
N ARG A 51 4.52 0.92 -0.87
CA ARG A 51 4.82 1.14 -2.30
C ARG A 51 3.55 1.08 -3.15
N GLN A 52 2.67 0.11 -2.89
CA GLN A 52 1.41 -0.03 -3.62
C GLN A 52 0.48 1.18 -3.38
N ARG A 53 0.34 1.65 -2.14
CA ARG A 53 -0.46 2.84 -1.82
C ARG A 53 0.07 4.08 -2.57
N ILE A 54 1.39 4.27 -2.58
CA ILE A 54 2.03 5.37 -3.32
C ILE A 54 1.76 5.25 -4.82
N TYR A 55 1.88 4.06 -5.40
CA TYR A 55 1.64 3.85 -6.82
C TYR A 55 0.19 4.20 -7.22
N ILE A 56 -0.79 3.79 -6.42
CA ILE A 56 -2.21 4.10 -6.66
C ILE A 56 -2.45 5.62 -6.63
N ARG A 57 -1.75 6.38 -5.77
CA ARG A 57 -1.81 7.86 -5.73
C ARG A 57 -1.36 8.46 -7.06
N TYR A 58 -0.18 8.03 -7.54
CA TYR A 58 0.36 8.53 -8.80
C TYR A 58 -0.52 8.14 -9.99
N ALA A 59 -1.10 6.94 -9.98
CA ALA A 59 -2.05 6.51 -11.00
C ALA A 59 -3.30 7.42 -11.02
N ALA A 60 -3.92 7.68 -9.86
CA ALA A 60 -5.08 8.57 -9.77
C ALA A 60 -4.77 9.99 -10.25
N LEU A 61 -3.62 10.53 -9.85
CA LEU A 61 -3.16 11.86 -10.29
C LEU A 61 -2.90 11.89 -11.80
N SER A 62 -2.30 10.84 -12.36
CA SER A 62 -2.06 10.75 -13.81
C SER A 62 -3.36 10.72 -14.62
N VAL A 63 -4.40 10.02 -14.13
CA VAL A 63 -5.73 10.01 -14.74
C VAL A 63 -6.36 11.40 -14.68
N ALA A 64 -6.29 12.07 -13.53
CA ALA A 64 -6.83 13.43 -13.39
C ALA A 64 -6.16 14.41 -14.38
N VAL A 65 -4.83 14.38 -14.49
CA VAL A 65 -4.09 15.23 -15.44
C VAL A 65 -4.47 14.89 -16.88
N SER A 66 -4.57 13.61 -17.22
CA SER A 66 -4.95 13.16 -18.57
C SER A 66 -6.35 13.65 -18.96
N VAL A 67 -7.31 13.57 -18.03
CA VAL A 67 -8.67 14.06 -18.23
C VAL A 67 -8.69 15.57 -18.48
N ILE A 68 -8.01 16.35 -17.63
CA ILE A 68 -7.92 17.81 -17.79
C ILE A 68 -7.29 18.19 -19.14
N ALA A 69 -6.20 17.52 -19.52
CA ALA A 69 -5.53 17.74 -20.80
C ALA A 69 -6.45 17.40 -21.99
N GLY A 70 -7.15 16.25 -21.92
CA GLY A 70 -8.11 15.84 -22.94
C GLY A 70 -9.27 16.82 -23.10
N MET A 71 -9.79 17.36 -22.00
CA MET A 71 -10.81 18.40 -22.04
C MET A 71 -10.31 19.69 -22.67
N GLY A 72 -9.10 20.14 -22.30
CA GLY A 72 -8.47 21.30 -22.92
C GLY A 72 -8.31 21.15 -24.43
N PHE A 73 -7.90 19.95 -24.87
CA PHE A 73 -7.79 19.62 -26.29
C PHE A 73 -9.15 19.67 -27.02
N ILE A 74 -10.19 19.06 -26.44
CA ILE A 74 -11.53 19.05 -27.04
C ILE A 74 -12.07 20.49 -27.16
N ILE A 75 -11.93 21.30 -26.12
CA ILE A 75 -12.37 22.71 -26.15
C ILE A 75 -11.60 23.45 -27.23
N GLY A 76 -10.27 23.33 -27.27
CA GLY A 76 -9.42 24.00 -28.27
C GLY A 76 -9.78 23.58 -29.71
N HIS A 77 -9.92 22.28 -29.96
CA HIS A 77 -10.33 21.76 -31.26
C HIS A 77 -11.72 22.25 -31.66
N THR A 78 -12.66 22.30 -30.72
CA THR A 78 -14.03 22.76 -31.00
C THR A 78 -14.05 24.25 -31.28
N VAL A 79 -13.34 25.08 -30.51
CA VAL A 79 -13.20 26.51 -30.77
C VAL A 79 -12.60 26.75 -32.16
N HIS A 80 -11.54 26.02 -32.52
CA HIS A 80 -10.91 26.11 -33.84
C HIS A 80 -11.88 25.73 -34.98
N LYS A 81 -12.67 24.67 -34.80
CA LYS A 81 -13.72 24.29 -35.75
C LYS A 81 -14.83 25.34 -35.86
N PHE A 82 -15.21 25.95 -34.73
CA PHE A 82 -16.25 26.99 -34.69
C PHE A 82 -15.78 28.31 -35.31
N THR A 83 -14.51 28.68 -35.17
CA THR A 83 -13.97 29.95 -35.71
C THR A 83 -13.63 29.89 -37.19
N ILE A 84 -13.36 28.70 -37.75
CA ILE A 84 -12.98 28.52 -39.16
C ILE A 84 -14.17 28.06 -40.04
N GLY A 85 -15.23 27.52 -39.42
CA GLY A 85 -16.45 27.11 -40.13
C GLY A 85 -17.36 28.31 -40.49
N PRO A 86 -17.93 28.37 -41.71
CA PRO A 86 -18.63 29.57 -42.19
C PRO A 86 -20.02 29.84 -41.58
N PHE A 87 -20.63 28.89 -40.86
CA PHE A 87 -22.00 29.05 -40.38
C PHE A 87 -22.28 28.23 -39.12
N ILE A 88 -22.62 28.90 -38.02
CA ILE A 88 -23.21 28.25 -36.85
C ILE A 88 -24.41 29.08 -36.40
N PHE A 89 -25.60 28.65 -36.83
CA PHE A 89 -26.91 29.20 -36.46
C PHE A 89 -27.45 28.60 -35.14
N ALA A 90 -26.56 28.24 -34.21
CA ALA A 90 -26.98 27.72 -32.92
C ALA A 90 -27.21 28.88 -31.92
N PRO A 91 -28.32 28.90 -31.18
CA PRO A 91 -28.50 29.84 -30.08
C PRO A 91 -27.33 29.75 -29.10
N GLN A 92 -26.79 30.89 -28.68
CA GLN A 92 -25.60 30.94 -27.80
C GLN A 92 -25.76 30.10 -26.53
N ALA A 93 -26.97 30.05 -25.97
CA ALA A 93 -27.29 29.23 -24.80
C ALA A 93 -27.04 27.73 -25.02
N VAL A 94 -27.38 27.20 -26.21
CA VAL A 94 -27.17 25.78 -26.55
C VAL A 94 -25.68 25.47 -26.68
N VAL A 95 -24.92 26.39 -27.29
CA VAL A 95 -23.46 26.26 -27.42
C VAL A 95 -22.80 26.25 -26.04
N ILE A 96 -23.17 27.19 -25.16
CA ILE A 96 -22.64 27.25 -23.79
C ILE A 96 -22.97 25.96 -23.02
N ALA A 97 -24.21 25.49 -23.07
CA ALA A 97 -24.62 24.26 -22.38
C ALA A 97 -23.85 23.03 -22.85
N MET A 98 -23.54 22.95 -24.15
CA MET A 98 -22.79 21.85 -24.75
C MET A 98 -21.35 21.74 -24.23
N PHE A 99 -20.75 22.84 -23.78
CA PHE A 99 -19.43 22.83 -23.14
C PHE A 99 -19.50 22.76 -21.62
N VAL A 100 -20.35 23.57 -21.00
CA VAL A 100 -20.43 23.70 -19.54
C VAL A 100 -20.89 22.40 -18.89
N GLY A 101 -21.84 21.67 -19.49
CA GLY A 101 -22.34 20.40 -18.94
C GLY A 101 -21.23 19.34 -18.77
N PRO A 102 -20.51 18.97 -19.85
CA PRO A 102 -19.40 18.04 -19.76
C PRO A 102 -18.27 18.51 -18.83
N ILE A 103 -17.96 19.82 -18.83
CA ILE A 103 -16.96 20.40 -17.91
C ILE A 103 -17.36 20.19 -16.47
N LEU A 104 -18.56 20.62 -16.08
CA LEU A 104 -19.02 20.48 -14.70
C LEU A 104 -19.14 19.03 -14.27
N SER A 105 -19.63 18.14 -15.13
CA SER A 105 -19.76 16.71 -14.84
C SER A 105 -18.41 16.06 -14.56
N ILE A 106 -17.43 16.25 -15.45
CA ILE A 106 -16.10 15.66 -15.29
C ILE A 106 -15.35 16.29 -14.13
N SER A 107 -15.43 17.61 -13.93
CA SER A 107 -14.83 18.28 -12.78
C SER A 107 -15.41 17.76 -11.47
N ALA A 108 -16.74 17.58 -11.39
CA ALA A 108 -17.38 17.02 -10.20
C ALA A 108 -16.91 15.59 -9.91
N ILE A 109 -16.84 14.72 -10.93
CA ILE A 109 -16.31 13.36 -10.77
C ILE A 109 -14.84 13.40 -10.31
N THR A 110 -14.02 14.25 -10.91
CA THR A 110 -12.59 14.38 -10.57
C THR A 110 -12.40 14.86 -9.13
N ILE A 111 -13.17 15.86 -8.69
CA ILE A 111 -13.16 16.34 -7.30
C ILE A 111 -13.59 15.23 -6.36
N MET A 112 -14.66 14.49 -6.69
CA MET A 112 -15.16 13.40 -5.86
C MET A 112 -14.14 12.26 -5.74
N LEU A 113 -13.44 11.93 -6.83
CA LEU A 113 -12.35 10.96 -6.83
C LEU A 113 -11.15 11.44 -6.01
N MET A 114 -10.77 12.72 -6.11
CA MET A 114 -9.71 13.28 -5.27
C MET A 114 -10.10 13.26 -3.79
N ILE A 115 -11.32 13.70 -3.44
CA ILE A 115 -11.82 13.65 -2.07
C ILE A 115 -11.85 12.20 -1.56
N GLY A 116 -12.33 11.26 -2.38
CA GLY A 116 -12.32 9.83 -2.03
C GLY A 116 -10.92 9.28 -1.79
N ALA A 117 -9.97 9.62 -2.68
CA ALA A 117 -8.57 9.24 -2.53
C ALA A 117 -7.96 9.84 -1.25
N PHE A 118 -8.11 11.15 -1.02
CA PHE A 118 -7.56 11.83 0.16
C PHE A 118 -8.25 11.46 1.48
N ARG A 119 -9.56 11.18 1.47
CA ARG A 119 -10.27 10.73 2.68
C ARG A 119 -9.83 9.33 3.08
N ARG A 120 -9.71 8.41 2.11
CA ARG A 120 -9.16 7.09 2.36
C ARG A 120 -7.71 7.15 2.86
N PHE A 121 -6.93 8.16 2.46
CA PHE A 121 -5.63 8.40 3.08
C PHE A 121 -5.70 8.83 4.54
N LYS A 122 -6.61 9.75 4.91
CA LYS A 122 -6.73 10.14 6.31
C LYS A 122 -7.11 8.96 7.20
N ASP A 123 -8.03 8.13 6.72
CA ASP A 123 -8.53 6.99 7.49
C ASP A 123 -7.51 5.82 7.51
N ASP A 124 -6.87 5.50 6.37
CA ASP A 124 -5.91 4.37 6.32
C ASP A 124 -4.45 4.74 6.76
N ASP A 125 -4.02 6.02 6.74
CA ASP A 125 -2.68 6.44 7.21
C ASP A 125 -2.64 6.76 8.72
N MET A 126 -3.74 7.27 9.32
CA MET A 126 -3.75 7.55 10.77
C MET A 126 -3.64 6.28 11.62
N ASP A 127 -4.19 5.16 11.15
CA ASP A 127 -4.17 3.90 11.90
C ASP A 127 -2.87 3.10 11.69
N ASN A 128 -2.08 3.39 10.64
CA ASN A 128 -0.92 2.58 10.26
C ASN A 128 0.44 3.31 10.33
N ILE A 129 0.45 4.64 10.40
CA ILE A 129 1.69 5.41 10.55
C ILE A 129 1.83 5.79 12.01
N ASN A 130 2.57 4.98 12.77
CA ASN A 130 3.14 5.42 14.04
C ASN A 130 4.15 6.54 13.71
N LEU A 131 3.67 7.77 13.55
CA LEU A 131 4.44 8.97 13.19
C LEU A 131 5.66 9.15 14.11
N VAL A 132 5.55 8.65 15.34
CA VAL A 132 6.65 8.56 16.30
C VAL A 132 7.76 7.65 15.79
N SER A 133 7.47 6.47 15.26
CA SER A 133 8.47 5.53 14.73
C SER A 133 9.24 6.11 13.53
N LEU A 134 8.54 6.74 12.58
CA LEU A 134 9.15 7.37 11.41
C LEU A 134 10.00 8.61 11.78
N ALA A 135 9.55 9.41 12.74
CA ALA A 135 10.33 10.53 13.27
C ALA A 135 11.57 10.07 14.06
N THR A 136 11.46 8.95 14.78
CA THR A 136 12.58 8.37 15.56
C THR A 136 13.62 7.73 14.64
N GLU A 137 13.19 7.09 13.56
CA GLU A 137 14.09 6.48 12.56
C GLU A 137 14.79 7.55 11.70
N ALA A 138 14.06 8.59 11.28
CA ALA A 138 14.65 9.76 10.61
C ALA A 138 15.62 10.53 11.53
N GLY A 139 15.29 10.66 12.83
CA GLY A 139 16.18 11.24 13.83
C GLY A 139 17.45 10.42 14.05
N LYS A 140 17.37 9.09 14.06
CA LYS A 140 18.54 8.21 14.12
C LYS A 140 19.43 8.33 12.88
N SER A 141 18.85 8.43 11.68
CA SER A 141 19.62 8.65 10.44
C SER A 141 20.27 10.04 10.38
N ALA A 142 19.69 11.05 11.03
CA ALA A 142 20.26 12.40 11.07
C ALA A 142 21.37 12.57 12.12
N ILE A 143 21.39 11.73 13.17
CA ILE A 143 22.39 11.75 14.26
C ILE A 143 23.52 10.73 14.00
N GLY A 144 23.34 9.81 13.07
CA GLY A 144 24.29 8.75 12.71
C GLY A 144 25.42 9.14 11.74
N HIS A 145 25.85 10.41 11.75
CA HIS A 145 27.05 10.88 11.04
C HIS A 145 27.88 11.79 11.93
#